data_AF-A0A3G6TET5-F1
#
_entry.id   AF-A0A3G6TET5-F1
#
_cell.length_a   1.000
_cell.length_b   1.000
_cell.length_c   1.000
_cell.angle_alpha   90.00
_cell.angle_beta   90.00
_cell.angle_gamma   90.00
#
_symmetry.space_group_name_H-M   'P 1'
#
loop_
_entity.id
_entity.type
_entity.pdbx_description
1 polymer ?
#
loop_
_entity_poly.entity_id
_entity_poly.type
_entity_poly.pdbx_seq_one_letter_code
_entity_poly.pdbx_strand_id
1 'polypeptide(L)' 'MYAVSYDSEEDFLLGIIAVPARKSLKKEKIDSLEKLSDYSEKEILQLHGFGKNTLMKLKDYMKEHQMCFREA' A
#
# COMPACT_ATOMS: atom_id res chain seq x y z
N MET A 1 -24.22 -7.24 -21.40
CA MET A 1 -22.93 -7.51 -20.74
C MET A 1 -22.93 -6.71 -19.45
N TYR A 2 -23.16 -7.34 -18.30
CA TYR A 2 -23.15 -6.61 -17.03
C TYR A 2 -21.70 -6.20 -16.76
N ALA A 3 -21.44 -4.89 -16.74
CA ALA A 3 -20.25 -4.37 -16.10
C ALA A 3 -20.38 -4.76 -14.62
N VAL A 4 -19.71 -5.84 -14.24
CA VAL A 4 -19.51 -6.14 -12.82
C VAL A 4 -18.50 -5.09 -12.37
N SER A 5 -19.02 -3.96 -11.92
CA SER A 5 -18.29 -3.05 -11.06
C SER A 5 -18.02 -3.86 -9.79
N TYR A 6 -16.90 -4.60 -9.78
CA TYR A 6 -16.25 -4.98 -8.54
C TYR A 6 -15.79 -3.66 -7.92
N ASP A 7 -16.72 -2.98 -7.27
CA ASP A 7 -16.42 -1.97 -6.26
C ASP A 7 -15.91 -2.72 -5.03
N SER A 8 -14.81 -3.43 -5.23
CA SER A 8 -14.03 -4.02 -4.17
C SER A 8 -13.12 -2.92 -3.66
N GLU A 9 -13.69 -1.96 -2.91
CA GLU A 9 -12.96 -1.16 -1.92
C GLU A 9 -12.45 -2.07 -0.76
N GLU A 10 -12.10 -3.32 -1.08
CA GLU A 10 -11.71 -4.38 -0.16
C GLU A 10 -10.30 -4.06 0.33
N ASP A 11 -10.25 -3.53 1.55
CA ASP A 11 -9.06 -3.34 2.40
C ASP A 11 -7.72 -3.42 1.64
N PHE A 12 -7.32 -2.34 0.97
CA PHE A 12 -5.99 -2.24 0.34
C PHE A 12 -4.90 -2.77 1.30
N LEU A 13 -4.19 -3.83 0.89
CA LEU A 13 -3.15 -4.54 1.67
C LEU A 13 -3.67 -5.33 2.89
N LEU A 14 -4.91 -5.82 2.85
CA LEU A 14 -5.46 -6.79 3.81
C LEU A 14 -4.57 -8.04 3.87
N GLY A 15 -4.21 -8.48 5.07
CA GLY A 15 -3.35 -9.66 5.27
C GLY A 15 -1.86 -9.41 4.99
N ILE A 16 -1.51 -8.40 4.20
CA ILE A 16 -0.11 -8.02 3.95
C ILE A 16 0.45 -7.18 5.11
N ILE A 17 -0.28 -6.13 5.49
CA ILE A 17 0.14 -5.21 6.56
C ILE A 17 -0.89 -5.16 7.70
N ALA A 18 -0.41 -4.75 8.87
CA ALA A 18 -1.25 -4.63 10.06
C ALA A 18 -2.29 -3.52 9.90
N VAL A 19 -3.42 -3.67 10.61
CA VAL A 19 -4.51 -2.67 10.67
C VAL A 19 -4.05 -1.22 10.89
N PRO A 20 -3.12 -0.90 11.83
CA PRO A 20 -2.66 0.48 12.00
C PRO A 20 -1.96 1.05 10.75
N ALA A 21 -1.23 0.23 10.00
CA ALA A 21 -0.54 0.65 8.78
C ALA A 21 -1.54 0.93 7.65
N ARG A 22 -2.55 0.06 7.46
CA ARG A 22 -3.64 0.30 6.50
C ARG A 22 -4.39 1.61 6.79
N LYS A 23 -4.67 1.89 8.07
CA LYS A 23 -5.33 3.13 8.49
C LYS A 23 -4.51 4.37 8.11
N SER A 24 -3.18 4.31 8.24
CA SER A 24 -2.31 5.42 7.84
C SER A 24 -2.31 5.64 6.33
N LEU A 25 -2.25 4.57 5.52
CA LEU A 25 -2.38 4.70 4.06
C LEU A 25 -3.72 5.31 3.65
N LYS A 26 -4.83 4.87 4.27
CA LYS A 26 -6.16 5.42 4.00
C LYS A 26 -6.26 6.90 4.38
N LYS A 27 -5.58 7.35 5.46
CA LYS A 27 -5.51 8.77 5.82
C LYS A 27 -4.78 9.60 4.75
N GLU A 28 -3.71 9.05 4.19
CA GLU A 28 -2.96 9.64 3.08
C GLU A 28 -3.67 9.47 1.71
N LYS A 29 -4.88 8.88 1.69
CA LYS A 29 -5.64 8.53 0.47
C LYS A 29 -4.88 7.59 -0.48
N ILE A 30 -4.00 6.76 0.07
CA ILE A 30 -3.28 5.70 -0.63
C ILE A 30 -4.13 4.43 -0.54
N ASP A 31 -4.86 4.14 -1.61
CA ASP A 31 -5.75 2.99 -1.75
C ASP A 31 -5.35 2.06 -2.90
N SER A 32 -4.26 2.37 -3.60
CA SER A 32 -3.82 1.67 -4.81
C SER A 32 -2.29 1.62 -4.89
N LEU A 33 -1.76 0.61 -5.61
CA LEU A 33 -0.32 0.47 -5.82
C LEU A 33 0.29 1.64 -6.59
N GLU A 34 -0.45 2.22 -7.54
CA GLU A 34 -0.01 3.42 -8.28
C GLU A 34 0.23 4.59 -7.33
N LYS A 35 -0.76 4.91 -6.49
CA LYS A 35 -0.61 5.96 -5.47
C LYS A 35 0.51 5.64 -4.50
N LEU A 36 0.71 4.38 -4.15
CA LEU A 36 1.81 3.98 -3.28
C LEU A 36 3.18 4.16 -3.96
N SER A 37 3.27 3.96 -5.27
CA SER A 37 4.49 4.16 -6.06
C SER A 37 4.94 5.63 -6.15
N ASP A 38 4.03 6.58 -5.94
CA ASP A 38 4.36 8.01 -5.81
C ASP A 38 5.13 8.33 -4.52
N TYR A 39 5.08 7.45 -3.51
CA TYR A 39 5.77 7.64 -2.24
C TYR A 39 7.10 6.90 -2.19
N SER A 40 8.05 7.47 -1.45
CA SER A 40 9.33 6.81 -1.20
C SER A 40 9.28 5.87 0.01
N GLU A 41 10.21 4.90 0.07
CA GLU A 41 10.36 4.00 1.22
C GLU A 41 10.48 4.77 2.55
N LYS A 42 11.17 5.92 2.54
CA LYS A 42 11.37 6.77 3.71
C LYS A 42 10.08 7.47 4.15
N GLU A 43 9.25 7.91 3.21
CA GLU A 43 7.96 8.54 3.52
C GLU A 43 6.98 7.53 4.09
N ILE A 44 6.91 6.34 3.49
CA ILE A 44 6.07 5.26 4.00
C ILE A 44 6.53 4.82 5.40
N LEU A 45 7.84 4.77 5.67
CA LEU A 45 8.38 4.43 6.99
C LEU A 45 8.05 5.48 8.07
N GLN A 46 7.76 6.73 7.69
CA GLN A 46 7.33 7.78 8.63
C GLN A 46 5.84 7.64 9.02
N LEU A 47 5.05 6.89 8.25
CA LEU A 47 3.65 6.67 8.55
C LEU A 47 3.48 5.76 9.78
N HIS A 48 2.45 6.05 10.58
CA HIS A 48 2.17 5.29 11.79
C HIS A 48 1.85 3.82 11.46
N GLY A 49 2.59 2.88 12.07
CA GLY A 49 2.41 1.44 11.84
C GLY A 49 3.33 0.83 10.76
N PHE A 50 4.18 1.65 10.11
CA PHE A 50 5.19 1.16 9.17
C PHE A 50 6.54 0.97 9.86
N GLY A 51 6.78 -0.25 10.32
CA GLY A 51 8.11 -0.69 10.74
C GLY A 51 8.90 -1.33 9.60
N LYS A 52 10.16 -1.67 9.86
CA LYS A 52 11.05 -2.37 8.90
C LYS A 52 10.41 -3.64 8.31
N ASN A 53 9.72 -4.42 9.15
CA ASN A 53 9.04 -5.65 8.73
C ASN A 53 7.83 -5.36 7.81
N THR A 54 7.02 -4.36 8.15
CA THR A 54 5.87 -3.94 7.33
C THR A 54 6.33 -3.44 5.96
N LEU A 55 7.39 -2.62 5.93
CA LEU A 55 7.95 -2.07 4.70
C LEU A 55 8.50 -3.20 3.80
N MET A 56 9.17 -4.20 4.37
CA MET A 56 9.66 -5.36 3.62
C MET A 56 8.52 -6.14 2.95
N LYS A 57 7.45 -6.44 3.68
CA LYS A 57 6.26 -7.12 3.11
C LYS A 57 5.61 -6.29 2.00
N LEU A 58 5.52 -4.98 2.21
CA LEU A 58 4.95 -4.08 1.23
C LEU A 58 5.80 -4.01 -0.04
N LYS A 59 7.13 -3.96 0.11
CA LYS A 59 8.08 -3.99 -1.01
C LYS A 59 8.00 -5.27 -1.82
N ASP A 60 7.89 -6.41 -1.14
CA ASP A 60 7.73 -7.72 -1.78
C ASP A 60 6.42 -7.77 -2.59
N TYR A 61 5.32 -7.30 -2.00
CA TYR A 61 4.03 -7.18 -2.68
C TYR A 61 4.09 -6.24 -3.89
N MET A 62 4.69 -5.05 -3.75
CA MET A 62 4.87 -4.14 -4.90
C MET A 62 5.66 -4.81 -6.02
N LYS A 63 6.76 -5.51 -5.68
CA LYS A 63 7.61 -6.20 -6.65
C LYS A 63 6.88 -7.33 -7.38
N GLU A 64 6.05 -8.11 -6.67
CA GLU A 64 5.19 -9.14 -7.26
C GLU A 64 4.24 -8.55 -8.31
N HIS A 65 3.77 -7.32 -8.06
CA HIS A 65 2.93 -6.54 -8.96
C HIS A 65 3.72 -5.65 -9.94
N GLN A 66 5.04 -5.85 -10.08
CA GLN A 66 5.93 -5.05 -10.94
C GLN A 66 5.93 -3.54 -10.66
N MET A 67 5.57 -3.15 -9.44
CA MET A 67 5.59 -1.79 -8.92
C MET A 67 6.77 -1.60 -7.98
N CYS A 68 7.25 -0.37 -7.85
CA CYS A 68 8.31 0.01 -6.93
C CYS A 68 7.93 1.32 -6.23
N PHE A 69 8.48 1.55 -5.04
CA PHE A 69 8.42 2.87 -4.43
C PHE A 69 9.20 3.88 -5.27
N ARG A 70 8.82 5.15 -5.15
CA ARG A 70 9.58 6.25 -5.72
C ARG A 70 11.02 6.23 -5.19
N GLU A 71 11.98 6.21 -6.11
CA GLU A 71 13.38 6.47 -5.76
C GLU A 71 13.51 7.94 -5.34
N ALA A 72 13.85 8.19 -4.07
CA ALA A 72 13.98 9.52 -3.47
C ALA A 72 15.25 9.68 -2.62
#